data_AF-A0A5S3UPW6-F1
#
_entry.id   AF-A0A5S3UPW6-F1
#
_cell.length_a   1.000
_cell.length_b   1.000
_cell.length_c   1.000
_cell.angle_alpha   90.00
_cell.angle_beta   90.00
_cell.angle_gamma   90.00
#
_symmetry.space_group_name_H-M   'P 1'
#
loop_
_entity.id
_entity.type
_entity.pdbx_description
1 polymer ?
#
loop_
_entity_poly.entity_id
_entity_poly.type
_entity_poly.pdbx_seq_one_letter_code
_entity_poly.pdbx_strand_id
1 'polypeptide(L)'
;MEILIFSYHFTVISIIIVTTLATLGSMGRIGIFKNVDASYTKLLVGALLVEMAAAFFGVYRTLPELRLDVSEKYKFEIQYNDLAQGFLSSLKNEDRRLVEYFVNNGQLAEFYDFKSVVEDYERVNDLARIGGTNWLDYYQKLLSKRQQGYVALYDEVFYKEPFVVEKAERLMLRYARIINSSNKTGQGEMWASVSKDKMEGIVVYEFPGDTVPTVLKFTGSRVSNGEGNNKDKMKLSFTQSASAFSTNAGIFLRPSGAFKVELDKTGDAYMGDFFSFGEVRIELWEM
;
A
#
# COMPACT_ATOMS: atom_id res chain seq x y z
N MET A 1 -4.21 15.39 20.34
CA MET A 1 -4.47 13.94 20.55
C MET A 1 -4.28 13.54 22.01
N GLU A 2 -3.27 14.08 22.69
CA GLU A 2 -2.98 13.89 24.12
C GLU A 2 -4.17 14.21 25.06
N ILE A 3 -4.82 15.35 24.85
CA ILE A 3 -6.01 15.75 25.61
C ILE A 3 -7.14 14.72 25.45
N LEU A 4 -7.28 14.13 24.26
CA LEU A 4 -8.34 13.16 23.97
C LEU A 4 -8.14 11.82 24.70
N ILE A 5 -6.91 11.31 24.72
CA ILE A 5 -6.56 10.07 25.44
C ILE A 5 -6.67 10.28 26.95
N PHE A 6 -6.17 11.42 27.45
CA PHE A 6 -6.30 11.79 28.85
C PHE A 6 -7.77 11.94 29.26
N SER A 7 -8.58 12.64 28.45
CA SER A 7 -10.02 12.79 28.67
C SER A 7 -10.75 11.44 28.66
N TYR A 8 -10.37 10.51 27.78
CA TYR A 8 -10.94 9.15 27.76
C TYR A 8 -10.65 8.41 29.07
N HIS A 9 -9.40 8.37 29.51
CA HIS A 9 -9.00 7.72 30.77
C HIS A 9 -9.70 8.36 31.98
N PHE A 10 -9.71 9.70 32.05
CA PHE A 10 -10.38 10.44 33.11
C PHE A 10 -11.89 10.16 33.16
N THR A 11 -12.53 10.06 32.01
CA THR A 11 -13.98 9.76 31.91
C THR A 11 -14.29 8.36 32.39
N VAL A 12 -13.52 7.35 31.96
CA VAL A 12 -13.72 5.95 32.38
C VAL A 12 -13.53 5.80 33.89
N ILE A 13 -12.48 6.40 34.45
CA ILE A 13 -12.22 6.39 35.90
C ILE A 13 -13.36 7.07 36.66
N SER A 14 -13.85 8.23 36.17
CA SER A 14 -14.94 8.98 36.80
C SER A 14 -16.24 8.18 36.83
N ILE A 15 -16.59 7.48 35.74
CA ILE A 15 -17.79 6.61 35.68
C ILE A 15 -17.70 5.51 36.73
N ILE A 16 -16.53 4.87 36.86
CA ILE A 16 -16.32 3.79 37.85
C ILE A 16 -16.48 4.34 39.28
N ILE A 17 -15.88 5.48 39.60
CA ILE A 17 -15.97 6.11 40.93
C ILE A 17 -17.43 6.46 41.26
N VAL A 18 -18.15 7.11 40.34
CA VAL A 18 -19.55 7.49 40.54
C VAL A 18 -20.43 6.25 40.75
N THR A 19 -20.22 5.20 39.94
CA THR A 19 -20.97 3.93 40.06
C THR A 19 -20.68 3.23 41.38
N THR A 20 -19.44 3.28 41.85
CA THR A 20 -19.03 2.75 43.16
C THR A 20 -19.73 3.47 44.30
N LEU A 21 -19.69 4.79 44.31
CA LEU A 21 -20.32 5.62 45.34
C LEU A 21 -21.84 5.45 45.35
N ALA A 22 -22.47 5.37 44.17
CA ALA A 22 -23.91 5.10 44.06
C ALA A 22 -24.27 3.72 44.59
N THR A 23 -23.48 2.69 44.27
CA THR A 23 -23.69 1.32 44.75
C THR A 23 -23.55 1.22 46.26
N LEU A 24 -22.45 1.74 46.83
CA LEU A 24 -22.23 1.77 48.29
C LEU A 24 -23.30 2.60 49.02
N GLY A 25 -23.66 3.76 48.49
CA GLY A 25 -24.72 4.61 49.05
C GLY A 25 -26.10 3.95 49.00
N SER A 26 -26.39 3.20 47.94
CA SER A 26 -27.64 2.43 47.81
C SER A 26 -27.69 1.25 48.78
N MET A 27 -26.57 0.54 48.99
CA MET A 27 -26.48 -0.56 49.95
C MET A 27 -26.70 -0.08 51.39
N GLY A 28 -26.25 1.12 51.74
CA GLY A 28 -26.52 1.72 53.05
C GLY A 28 -27.99 2.13 53.27
N ARG A 29 -28.76 2.34 52.20
CA ARG A 29 -30.18 2.75 52.26
C ARG A 29 -31.17 1.60 52.05
N ILE A 30 -30.82 0.59 51.26
CA ILE A 30 -31.71 -0.53 50.95
C ILE A 30 -31.72 -1.50 52.14
N GLY A 31 -32.92 -1.85 52.63
CA GLY A 31 -33.16 -2.56 53.89
C GLY A 31 -32.55 -3.97 54.02
N ILE A 32 -31.90 -4.49 52.97
CA ILE A 32 -31.27 -5.83 52.95
C ILE A 32 -30.09 -5.90 53.93
N PHE A 33 -29.38 -4.79 54.17
CA PHE A 33 -28.27 -4.73 55.14
C PHE A 33 -28.68 -4.15 56.50
N LYS A 34 -29.92 -3.66 56.66
CA LYS A 34 -30.39 -3.01 57.88
C LYS A 34 -30.50 -3.97 59.07
N ASN A 35 -30.70 -5.26 58.78
CA ASN A 35 -30.85 -6.33 59.77
C ASN A 35 -29.63 -7.28 59.83
N VAL A 36 -28.55 -6.95 59.12
CA VAL A 36 -27.31 -7.72 59.14
C VAL A 36 -26.39 -7.15 60.22
N ASP A 37 -25.77 -8.02 61.03
CA ASP A 37 -24.84 -7.59 62.06
C ASP A 37 -23.76 -6.66 61.47
N ALA A 38 -23.36 -5.64 62.22
CA ALA A 38 -22.36 -4.67 61.79
C ALA A 38 -21.03 -5.34 61.40
N SER A 39 -20.70 -6.47 62.03
CA SER A 39 -19.48 -7.25 61.73
C SER A 39 -19.54 -7.88 60.33
N TYR A 40 -20.68 -8.48 59.96
CA TYR A 40 -20.88 -9.07 58.64
C TYR A 40 -21.03 -8.01 57.54
N THR A 41 -21.67 -6.88 57.86
CA THR A 41 -21.78 -5.74 56.94
C THR A 41 -20.41 -5.18 56.58
N LYS A 42 -19.50 -5.04 57.54
CA LYS A 42 -18.11 -4.63 57.28
C LYS A 42 -17.35 -5.62 56.40
N LEU A 43 -17.53 -6.93 56.62
CA LEU A 43 -16.94 -7.97 55.80
C LEU A 43 -17.47 -7.93 54.36
N LEU A 44 -18.78 -7.78 54.17
CA LEU A 44 -19.41 -7.69 52.85
C LEU A 44 -18.97 -6.44 52.08
N VAL A 45 -18.92 -5.29 52.75
CA VAL A 45 -18.40 -4.05 52.15
C VAL A 45 -16.91 -4.19 51.82
N GLY A 46 -16.12 -4.83 52.67
CA GLY A 46 -14.71 -5.11 52.40
C GLY A 46 -14.51 -6.03 51.19
N ALA A 47 -15.27 -7.11 51.08
CA ALA A 47 -15.25 -8.01 49.93
C ALA A 47 -15.64 -7.29 48.64
N LEU A 48 -16.70 -6.45 48.69
CA LEU A 48 -17.10 -5.63 47.56
C LEU A 48 -15.98 -4.68 47.13
N LEU A 49 -15.33 -3.98 48.06
CA LEU A 49 -14.22 -3.08 47.75
C LEU A 49 -13.04 -3.82 47.08
N VAL A 50 -12.75 -5.05 47.51
CA VAL A 50 -11.71 -5.89 46.89
C VAL A 50 -12.12 -6.32 45.48
N GLU A 51 -13.36 -6.75 45.26
CA GLU A 51 -13.87 -7.09 43.93
C GLU A 51 -13.88 -5.88 42.99
N MET A 52 -14.25 -4.71 43.50
CA MET A 52 -14.22 -3.46 42.74
C MET A 52 -12.80 -3.03 42.39
N ALA A 53 -11.85 -3.20 43.31
CA ALA A 53 -10.43 -2.98 43.03
C ALA A 53 -9.93 -3.96 41.95
N ALA A 54 -10.30 -5.24 42.04
CA ALA A 54 -9.94 -6.25 41.04
C ALA A 54 -10.53 -5.94 39.66
N ALA A 55 -11.81 -5.53 39.60
CA ALA A 55 -12.46 -5.09 38.36
C ALA A 55 -11.78 -3.84 37.79
N PHE A 56 -11.41 -2.88 38.63
CA PHE A 56 -10.66 -1.70 38.22
C PHE A 56 -9.30 -2.07 37.63
N PHE A 57 -8.52 -2.93 38.30
CA PHE A 57 -7.24 -3.42 37.77
C PHE A 57 -7.41 -4.20 36.46
N GLY A 58 -8.50 -4.96 36.33
CA GLY A 58 -8.85 -5.66 35.10
C GLY A 58 -9.10 -4.70 33.93
N VAL A 59 -9.94 -3.69 34.13
CA VAL A 59 -10.21 -2.65 33.12
C VAL A 59 -8.97 -1.80 32.84
N TYR A 60 -8.22 -1.43 33.88
CA TYR A 60 -7.01 -0.63 33.72
C TYR A 60 -5.95 -1.35 32.88
N ARG A 61 -5.83 -2.68 33.00
CA ARG A 61 -4.94 -3.48 32.15
C ARG A 61 -5.41 -3.62 30.70
N THR A 62 -6.70 -3.42 30.43
CA THR A 62 -7.23 -3.46 29.06
C THR A 62 -7.27 -2.08 28.40
N LEU A 63 -7.08 -1.00 29.18
CA LEU A 63 -6.83 0.32 28.61
C LEU A 63 -5.52 0.26 27.81
N PRO A 64 -5.49 0.85 26.59
CA PRO A 64 -4.25 0.96 25.85
C PRO A 64 -3.23 1.68 26.73
N GLU A 65 -2.02 1.13 26.82
CA GLU A 65 -0.93 1.78 27.55
C GLU A 65 -0.84 3.23 27.08
N LEU A 66 -0.66 4.18 28.03
CA LEU A 66 -0.30 5.57 27.76
C LEU A 66 1.12 5.60 27.17
N ARG A 67 1.30 4.98 26.01
CA ARG A 67 2.45 5.20 25.14
C ARG A 67 2.17 6.52 24.47
N LEU A 68 2.70 7.58 25.08
CA LEU A 68 2.99 8.82 24.39
C LEU A 68 4.15 8.54 23.43
N ASP A 69 3.96 7.60 22.49
CA ASP A 69 4.88 7.48 21.38
C ASP A 69 4.76 8.80 20.62
N VAL A 70 5.90 9.46 20.38
CA VAL A 70 5.91 10.77 19.73
C VAL A 70 5.36 10.55 18.33
N SER A 71 4.20 11.16 18.05
CA SER A 71 3.64 11.14 16.71
C SER A 71 4.35 12.22 15.90
N GLU A 72 5.17 11.78 14.97
CA GLU A 72 5.86 12.67 14.04
C GLU A 72 5.18 12.62 12.68
N LYS A 73 5.03 13.79 12.05
CA LYS A 73 4.48 13.93 10.70
C LYS A 73 5.60 14.33 9.73
N TYR A 74 5.65 13.66 8.59
CA TYR A 74 6.63 13.94 7.55
C TYR A 74 5.93 14.22 6.22
N LYS A 75 6.56 15.11 5.44
CA LYS A 75 6.37 15.19 4.00
C LYS A 75 7.07 13.99 3.36
N PHE A 76 6.35 13.27 2.51
CA PHE A 76 6.88 12.14 1.76
C PHE A 76 6.79 12.44 0.27
N GLU A 77 7.91 12.45 -0.43
CA GLU A 77 7.97 12.71 -1.87
C GLU A 77 8.81 11.64 -2.57
N ILE A 78 8.37 11.22 -3.75
CA ILE A 78 9.17 10.39 -4.65
C ILE A 78 9.26 11.09 -6.00
N GLN A 79 10.48 11.39 -6.43
CA GLN A 79 10.76 11.95 -7.75
C GLN A 79 11.08 10.82 -8.72
N TYR A 80 10.29 10.70 -9.78
CA TYR A 80 10.40 9.62 -10.74
C TYR A 80 11.31 10.02 -11.92
N ASN A 81 12.62 9.95 -11.72
CA ASN A 81 13.60 10.32 -12.75
C ASN A 81 13.81 9.19 -13.77
N ASP A 82 13.58 9.49 -15.06
CA ASP A 82 13.72 8.61 -16.24
C ASP A 82 13.48 7.11 -15.97
N LEU A 83 12.22 6.79 -15.71
CA LEU A 83 11.80 5.44 -15.36
C LEU A 83 11.78 4.47 -16.56
N ALA A 84 11.68 5.01 -17.78
CA ALA A 84 11.38 4.23 -18.97
C ALA A 84 12.59 3.37 -19.38
N GLN A 85 13.79 3.94 -19.37
CA GLN A 85 15.02 3.22 -19.70
C GLN A 85 15.33 2.14 -18.66
N GLY A 86 15.15 2.48 -17.37
CA GLY A 86 15.28 1.53 -16.28
C GLY A 86 14.35 0.33 -16.44
N PHE A 87 13.06 0.58 -16.72
CA PHE A 87 12.10 -0.48 -16.95
C PHE A 87 12.49 -1.40 -18.11
N LEU A 88 12.85 -0.83 -19.27
CA LEU A 88 13.27 -1.61 -20.44
C LEU A 88 14.50 -2.47 -20.16
N SER A 89 15.45 -1.96 -19.37
CA SER A 89 16.66 -2.70 -18.98
C SER A 89 16.38 -3.87 -18.02
N SER A 90 15.27 -3.82 -17.27
CA SER A 90 14.85 -4.88 -16.34
C SER A 90 14.11 -6.04 -17.02
N LEU A 91 13.63 -5.84 -18.25
CA LEU A 91 12.89 -6.85 -18.99
C LEU A 91 13.83 -7.89 -19.62
N LYS A 92 13.33 -9.12 -19.76
CA LYS A 92 13.98 -10.14 -20.60
C LYS A 92 14.00 -9.67 -22.05
N ASN A 93 14.95 -10.14 -22.85
CA ASN A 93 15.12 -9.71 -24.25
C ASN A 93 13.83 -9.82 -25.08
N GLU A 94 13.04 -10.88 -24.89
CA GLU A 94 11.78 -11.08 -25.62
C GLU A 94 10.72 -10.03 -25.25
N ASP A 95 10.49 -9.84 -23.94
CA ASP A 95 9.57 -8.83 -23.41
C ASP A 95 10.02 -7.42 -23.77
N ARG A 96 11.34 -7.18 -23.78
CA ARG A 96 11.95 -5.91 -24.16
C ARG A 96 11.72 -5.60 -25.64
N ARG A 97 12.04 -6.54 -26.54
CA ARG A 97 11.84 -6.38 -28.00
C ARG A 97 10.38 -6.06 -28.31
N LEU A 98 9.45 -6.71 -27.60
CA LEU A 98 8.04 -6.47 -27.69
C LEU A 98 7.68 -5.02 -27.32
N VAL A 99 8.08 -4.56 -26.14
CA VAL A 99 7.76 -3.19 -25.71
C VAL A 99 8.41 -2.19 -26.65
N GLU A 100 9.68 -2.37 -27.02
CA GLU A 100 10.40 -1.50 -27.97
C GLU A 100 9.71 -1.42 -29.34
N TYR A 101 9.15 -2.53 -29.85
CA TYR A 101 8.40 -2.52 -31.11
C TYR A 101 7.23 -1.53 -31.05
N PHE A 102 6.39 -1.61 -30.02
CA PHE A 102 5.22 -0.73 -29.92
C PHE A 102 5.58 0.70 -29.53
N VAL A 103 6.59 0.89 -28.69
CA VAL A 103 7.10 2.21 -28.32
C VAL A 103 7.56 2.99 -29.55
N ASN A 104 8.27 2.33 -30.47
CA ASN A 104 8.77 2.96 -31.68
C ASN A 104 7.68 3.21 -32.75
N ASN A 105 6.48 2.63 -32.61
CA ASN A 105 5.44 2.64 -33.65
C ASN A 105 4.09 3.28 -33.24
N GLY A 106 3.93 3.76 -31.99
CA GLY A 106 2.69 4.44 -31.58
C GLY A 106 2.15 4.09 -30.18
N GLN A 107 2.97 3.48 -29.31
CA GLN A 107 2.66 3.13 -27.93
C GLN A 107 1.45 2.20 -27.78
N LEU A 108 0.35 2.70 -27.21
CA LEU A 108 -0.79 1.88 -26.79
C LEU A 108 -1.80 1.63 -27.91
N ALA A 109 -2.04 2.64 -28.75
CA ALA A 109 -2.99 2.51 -29.86
C ALA A 109 -2.51 1.44 -30.85
N GLU A 110 -1.21 1.44 -31.15
CA GLU A 110 -0.57 0.44 -32.00
C GLU A 110 -0.71 -0.98 -31.46
N PHE A 111 -0.60 -1.13 -30.13
CA PHE A 111 -0.77 -2.42 -29.48
C PHE A 111 -2.21 -2.94 -29.61
N TYR A 112 -3.23 -2.09 -29.50
CA TYR A 112 -4.62 -2.51 -29.67
C TYR A 112 -4.96 -2.90 -31.11
N ASP A 113 -4.41 -2.18 -32.10
CA ASP A 113 -4.51 -2.57 -33.51
C ASP A 113 -3.85 -3.93 -33.76
N PHE A 114 -2.65 -4.14 -33.21
CA PHE A 114 -1.97 -5.44 -33.25
C PHE A 114 -2.82 -6.54 -32.61
N LYS A 115 -3.35 -6.31 -31.41
CA LYS A 115 -4.17 -7.28 -30.66
C LYS A 115 -5.37 -7.72 -31.48
N SER A 116 -6.11 -6.79 -32.07
CA SER A 116 -7.27 -7.10 -32.92
C SER A 116 -6.88 -7.97 -34.12
N VAL A 117 -5.78 -7.64 -34.80
CA VAL A 117 -5.32 -8.37 -35.99
C VAL A 117 -4.86 -9.79 -35.64
N VAL A 118 -4.19 -9.96 -34.50
CA VAL A 118 -3.74 -11.26 -34.00
C VAL A 118 -4.92 -12.13 -33.58
N GLU A 119 -5.90 -11.59 -32.85
CA GLU A 119 -7.10 -12.33 -32.45
C GLU A 119 -7.87 -12.83 -33.69
N ASP A 120 -7.98 -12.00 -34.74
CA ASP A 120 -8.60 -12.42 -35.99
C ASP A 120 -7.76 -13.46 -36.74
N TYR A 121 -6.43 -13.32 -36.74
CA TYR A 121 -5.50 -14.30 -37.32
C TYR A 121 -5.60 -15.67 -36.63
N GLU A 122 -5.60 -15.71 -35.30
CA GLU A 122 -5.75 -16.95 -34.51
C GLU A 122 -7.08 -17.65 -34.84
N ARG A 123 -8.20 -16.91 -34.88
CA ARG A 123 -9.51 -17.45 -35.27
C ARG A 123 -9.50 -18.06 -36.67
N VAL A 124 -8.91 -17.36 -37.64
CA VAL A 124 -8.82 -17.85 -39.03
C VAL A 124 -7.93 -19.09 -39.10
N ASN A 125 -6.82 -19.12 -38.36
CA ASN A 125 -5.93 -20.27 -38.30
C ASN A 125 -6.61 -21.51 -37.71
N ASP A 126 -7.38 -21.34 -36.63
CA ASP A 126 -8.17 -22.43 -36.02
C ASP A 126 -9.24 -22.96 -36.97
N LEU A 127 -9.95 -22.07 -37.68
CA LEU A 127 -10.92 -22.46 -38.71
C LEU A 127 -10.25 -23.21 -39.87
N ALA A 128 -9.07 -22.77 -40.31
CA ALA A 128 -8.31 -23.44 -41.37
C ALA A 128 -7.85 -24.85 -40.95
N ARG A 129 -7.45 -25.04 -39.68
CA ARG A 129 -7.10 -26.35 -39.11
C ARG A 129 -8.28 -27.32 -39.09
N ILE A 130 -9.48 -26.83 -38.81
CA ILE A 130 -10.70 -27.66 -38.73
C ILE A 130 -11.26 -27.96 -40.15
N GLY A 131 -11.22 -26.98 -41.06
CA GLY A 131 -11.89 -27.04 -42.35
C GLY A 131 -11.03 -27.43 -43.56
N GLY A 132 -9.72 -27.65 -43.38
CA GLY A 132 -8.80 -28.11 -44.43
C GLY A 132 -8.63 -27.17 -45.64
N THR A 133 -9.10 -25.92 -45.53
CA THR A 133 -9.07 -24.93 -46.62
C THR A 133 -8.01 -23.87 -46.37
N ASN A 134 -7.42 -23.33 -47.45
CA ASN A 134 -6.30 -22.38 -47.40
C ASN A 134 -6.74 -20.93 -47.05
N TRP A 135 -7.69 -20.79 -46.12
CA TRP A 135 -8.25 -19.50 -45.67
C TRP A 135 -7.20 -18.59 -45.06
N LEU A 136 -6.16 -19.17 -44.46
CA LEU A 136 -5.05 -18.44 -43.85
C LEU A 136 -4.26 -17.64 -44.90
N ASP A 137 -3.89 -18.27 -46.02
CA ASP A 137 -3.19 -17.63 -47.13
C ASP A 137 -4.02 -16.49 -47.75
N TYR A 138 -5.33 -16.67 -47.84
CA TYR A 138 -6.23 -15.65 -48.36
C TYR A 138 -6.35 -14.46 -47.39
N TYR A 139 -6.52 -14.74 -46.10
CA TYR A 139 -6.59 -13.71 -45.06
C TYR A 139 -5.31 -12.88 -45.00
N GLN A 140 -4.13 -13.51 -45.02
CA GLN A 140 -2.85 -12.81 -45.00
C GLN A 140 -2.66 -11.86 -46.20
N LYS A 141 -3.24 -12.19 -47.37
CA LYS A 141 -3.21 -11.31 -48.56
C LYS A 141 -4.14 -10.10 -48.46
N LEU A 142 -5.18 -10.16 -47.64
CA LEU A 142 -6.09 -9.04 -47.39
C LEU A 142 -5.53 -8.05 -46.37
N LEU A 143 -4.60 -8.49 -45.53
CA LEU A 143 -3.94 -7.63 -44.55
C LEU A 143 -3.10 -6.56 -45.25
N SER A 144 -3.16 -5.33 -44.75
CA SER A 144 -2.21 -4.28 -45.14
C SER A 144 -0.78 -4.69 -44.80
N LYS A 145 0.22 -4.08 -45.46
CA LYS A 145 1.65 -4.34 -45.18
C LYS A 145 2.01 -4.19 -43.69
N ARG A 146 1.36 -3.24 -43.00
CA ARG A 146 1.52 -3.03 -41.56
C ARG A 146 0.99 -4.21 -40.76
N GLN A 147 -0.24 -4.66 -41.05
CA GLN A 147 -0.88 -5.79 -40.38
C GLN A 147 -0.17 -7.12 -40.66
N GLN A 148 0.40 -7.29 -41.85
CA GLN A 148 1.29 -8.42 -42.15
C GLN A 148 2.53 -8.41 -41.24
N GLY A 149 3.07 -7.23 -40.92
CA GLY A 149 4.14 -7.08 -39.94
C GLY A 149 3.73 -7.50 -38.52
N TYR A 150 2.48 -7.27 -38.13
CA TYR A 150 1.94 -7.74 -36.84
C TYR A 150 1.88 -9.26 -36.77
N VAL A 151 1.36 -9.90 -37.83
CA VAL A 151 1.31 -11.37 -37.90
C VAL A 151 2.71 -11.96 -37.88
N ALA A 152 3.66 -11.39 -38.63
CA ALA A 152 5.05 -11.84 -38.61
C ALA A 152 5.71 -11.70 -37.22
N LEU A 153 5.47 -10.57 -36.53
CA LEU A 153 5.94 -10.37 -35.16
C LEU A 153 5.32 -11.41 -34.21
N TYR A 154 4.04 -11.72 -34.38
CA TYR A 154 3.36 -12.75 -33.61
C TYR A 154 3.92 -14.15 -33.88
N ASP A 155 4.11 -14.54 -35.13
CA ASP A 155 4.68 -15.84 -35.47
C ASP A 155 6.13 -15.98 -34.97
N GLU A 156 6.93 -14.91 -35.02
CA GLU A 156 8.33 -14.91 -34.57
C GLU A 156 8.45 -14.96 -33.04
N VAL A 157 7.69 -14.12 -32.34
CA VAL A 157 7.88 -13.88 -30.90
C VAL A 157 6.91 -14.69 -30.04
N PHE A 158 5.72 -15.02 -30.55
CA PHE A 158 4.57 -15.37 -29.70
C PHE A 158 3.94 -16.74 -29.96
N TYR A 159 4.09 -17.32 -31.15
CA TYR A 159 3.45 -18.60 -31.51
C TYR A 159 3.77 -19.80 -30.59
N LYS A 160 4.80 -19.70 -29.74
CA LYS A 160 5.25 -20.78 -28.85
C LYS A 160 4.74 -20.69 -27.41
N GLU A 161 4.15 -19.57 -27.00
CA GLU A 161 3.69 -19.36 -25.62
C GLU A 161 2.15 -19.20 -25.59
N PRO A 162 1.43 -19.88 -24.67
CA PRO A 162 0.02 -19.60 -24.43
C PRO A 162 -0.17 -18.27 -23.67
N PHE A 163 -1.29 -17.57 -23.90
CA PHE A 163 -1.69 -16.31 -23.20
C PHE A 163 -0.79 -15.09 -23.45
N VAL A 164 -0.13 -15.06 -24.60
CA VAL A 164 0.92 -14.08 -24.88
C VAL A 164 0.38 -12.67 -25.12
N VAL A 165 -0.76 -12.54 -25.79
CA VAL A 165 -1.41 -11.24 -26.01
C VAL A 165 -1.74 -10.57 -24.68
N GLU A 166 -2.22 -11.34 -23.69
CA GLU A 166 -2.52 -10.85 -22.34
C GLU A 166 -1.25 -10.45 -21.58
N LYS A 167 -0.17 -11.22 -21.72
CA LYS A 167 1.15 -10.87 -21.17
C LYS A 167 1.66 -9.56 -21.78
N ALA A 168 1.56 -9.42 -23.10
CA ALA A 168 1.96 -8.21 -23.82
C ALA A 168 1.12 -7.00 -23.40
N GLU A 169 -0.19 -7.16 -23.25
CA GLU A 169 -1.09 -6.12 -22.76
C GLU A 169 -0.69 -5.65 -21.35
N ARG A 170 -0.41 -6.59 -20.44
CA ARG A 170 0.08 -6.25 -19.09
C ARG A 170 1.40 -5.46 -19.13
N LEU A 171 2.33 -5.84 -20.00
CA LEU A 171 3.61 -5.15 -20.16
C LEU A 171 3.42 -3.74 -20.72
N MET A 172 2.59 -3.58 -21.75
CA MET A 172 2.29 -2.29 -22.37
C MET A 172 1.57 -1.34 -21.42
N LEU A 173 0.59 -1.84 -20.65
CA LEU A 173 -0.09 -1.05 -19.61
C LEU A 173 0.88 -0.63 -18.50
N ARG A 174 1.80 -1.51 -18.10
CA ARG A 174 2.83 -1.19 -17.12
C ARG A 174 3.79 -0.12 -17.65
N TYR A 175 4.24 -0.25 -18.89
CA TYR A 175 5.10 0.73 -19.55
C TYR A 175 4.42 2.10 -19.69
N ALA A 176 3.16 2.13 -20.09
CA ALA A 176 2.39 3.37 -20.22
C ALA A 176 2.23 4.10 -18.87
N ARG A 177 1.99 3.35 -17.78
CA ARG A 177 1.98 3.93 -16.43
C ARG A 177 3.34 4.54 -16.08
N ILE A 178 4.42 3.82 -16.39
CA ILE A 178 5.79 4.26 -16.14
C ILE A 178 6.11 5.56 -16.89
N ILE A 179 5.75 5.68 -18.18
CA ILE A 179 5.89 6.93 -18.93
C ILE A 179 5.06 8.04 -18.27
N ASN A 180 3.80 7.77 -17.94
CA ASN A 180 2.92 8.79 -17.40
C ASN A 180 3.41 9.33 -16.05
N SER A 181 4.10 8.52 -15.24
CA SER A 181 4.71 8.97 -13.99
C SER A 181 6.14 9.49 -14.15
N SER A 182 6.80 9.25 -15.29
CA SER A 182 8.17 9.69 -15.53
C SER A 182 8.29 11.22 -15.53
N ASN A 183 9.37 11.72 -14.93
CA ASN A 183 9.64 13.15 -14.71
C ASN A 183 8.55 13.88 -13.92
N LYS A 184 7.76 13.14 -13.13
CA LYS A 184 6.78 13.70 -12.20
C LYS A 184 7.18 13.39 -10.75
N THR A 185 6.58 14.11 -9.83
CA THR A 185 6.76 13.91 -8.39
C THR A 185 5.45 13.43 -7.80
N GLY A 186 5.47 12.29 -7.12
CA GLY A 186 4.35 11.90 -6.27
C GLY A 186 4.58 12.42 -4.86
N GLN A 187 3.48 12.73 -4.18
CA GLN A 187 3.49 13.39 -2.88
C GLN A 187 2.60 12.64 -1.91
N GLY A 188 2.95 12.70 -0.64
CA GLY A 188 2.20 12.06 0.41
C GLY A 188 2.54 12.60 1.78
N GLU A 189 1.75 12.15 2.74
CA GLU A 189 1.93 12.44 4.14
C GLU A 189 2.24 11.13 4.87
N MET A 190 3.28 11.17 5.71
CA MET A 190 3.70 10.04 6.52
C MET A 190 3.48 10.35 8.00
N TRP A 191 2.79 9.46 8.69
CA TRP A 191 2.55 9.55 10.13
C TRP A 191 3.31 8.42 10.80
N ALA A 192 4.27 8.78 11.64
CA ALA A 192 5.10 7.84 12.39
C ALA A 192 4.76 7.87 13.88
N SER A 193 4.61 6.69 14.45
CA SER A 193 4.77 6.43 15.88
C SER A 193 6.24 6.14 16.13
N VAL A 194 6.90 6.96 16.95
CA VAL A 194 8.33 6.82 17.27
C VAL A 194 8.49 6.39 18.72
N SER A 195 9.11 5.22 18.90
CA SER A 195 9.41 4.64 20.22
C SER A 195 10.90 4.32 20.32
N LYS A 196 11.66 5.19 21.00
CA LYS A 196 13.13 5.19 20.98
C LYS A 196 13.65 5.28 19.53
N ASP A 197 14.35 4.25 19.07
CA ASP A 197 14.91 4.17 17.72
C ASP A 197 13.97 3.46 16.74
N LYS A 198 12.81 2.96 17.17
CA LYS A 198 11.87 2.24 16.30
C LYS A 198 10.79 3.19 15.78
N MET A 199 10.43 3.00 14.52
CA MET A 199 9.38 3.75 13.84
C MET A 199 8.39 2.80 13.20
N GLU A 200 7.10 3.08 13.34
CA GLU A 200 6.04 2.40 12.60
C GLU A 200 4.92 3.37 12.26
N GLY A 201 4.17 3.09 11.20
CA GLY A 201 3.04 3.94 10.84
C GLY A 201 2.53 3.74 9.43
N ILE A 202 1.94 4.81 8.89
CA ILE A 202 1.33 4.81 7.57
C ILE A 202 1.79 5.99 6.73
N VAL A 203 1.81 5.79 5.41
CA VAL A 203 1.95 6.85 4.41
C VAL A 203 0.69 6.84 3.55
N VAL A 204 0.08 8.00 3.36
CA VAL A 204 -0.95 8.22 2.35
C VAL A 204 -0.27 8.94 1.19
N TYR A 205 -0.15 8.24 0.05
CA TYR A 205 0.69 8.64 -1.07
C TYR A 205 -0.09 8.72 -2.37
N GLU A 206 0.00 9.84 -3.06
CA GLU A 206 -0.59 10.06 -4.36
C GLU A 206 0.43 9.79 -5.47
N PHE A 207 0.17 8.76 -6.29
CA PHE A 207 0.98 8.49 -7.47
C PHE A 207 0.68 9.53 -8.55
N PRO A 208 1.69 10.01 -9.30
CA PRO A 208 1.44 10.93 -10.39
C PRO A 208 0.49 10.35 -11.43
N GLY A 209 -0.66 11.01 -11.61
CA GLY A 209 -1.68 10.62 -12.58
C GLY A 209 -2.73 9.62 -12.07
N ASP A 210 -2.62 9.14 -10.83
CA ASP A 210 -3.68 8.36 -10.18
C ASP A 210 -4.62 9.31 -9.42
N THR A 211 -5.92 9.02 -9.43
CA THR A 211 -6.94 9.82 -8.71
C THR A 211 -7.19 9.32 -7.28
N VAL A 212 -6.70 8.12 -6.96
CA VAL A 212 -6.93 7.46 -5.66
C VAL A 212 -5.60 7.33 -4.92
N PRO A 213 -5.46 7.94 -3.73
CA PRO A 213 -4.25 7.83 -2.95
C PRO A 213 -4.06 6.41 -2.43
N THR A 214 -2.80 6.07 -2.21
CA THR A 214 -2.33 4.75 -1.81
C THR A 214 -1.91 4.77 -0.36
N VAL A 215 -2.39 3.80 0.41
CA VAL A 215 -1.95 3.64 1.80
C VAL A 215 -0.82 2.62 1.84
N LEU A 216 0.34 3.05 2.33
CA LEU A 216 1.49 2.20 2.62
C LEU A 216 1.62 2.07 4.13
N LYS A 217 1.84 0.86 4.64
CA LYS A 217 2.28 0.65 6.02
C LYS A 217 3.80 0.61 6.05
N PHE A 218 4.42 1.24 7.03
CA PHE A 218 5.86 1.17 7.18
C PHE A 218 6.29 0.77 8.58
N THR A 219 7.45 0.13 8.64
CA THR A 219 8.20 -0.13 9.87
C THR A 219 9.66 0.20 9.64
N GLY A 220 10.39 0.58 10.66
CA GLY A 220 11.78 0.97 10.50
C GLY A 220 12.46 1.38 11.78
N SER A 221 13.65 1.93 11.61
CA SER A 221 14.45 2.43 12.73
C SER A 221 15.31 3.63 12.36
N ARG A 222 15.54 4.50 13.34
CA ARG A 222 16.60 5.50 13.33
C ARG A 222 17.92 4.85 13.75
N VAL A 223 18.98 5.11 13.02
CA VAL A 223 20.34 4.70 13.36
C VAL A 223 21.13 5.96 13.69
N SER A 224 21.35 6.19 14.98
CA SER A 224 22.23 7.25 15.48
C SER A 224 23.67 6.72 15.50
N ASN A 225 24.49 7.17 14.55
CA ASN A 225 25.92 6.94 14.63
C ASN A 225 26.48 7.93 15.66
N GLY A 226 26.88 7.44 16.84
CA GLY A 226 27.27 8.22 18.02
C GLY A 226 28.49 9.14 17.89
N GLU A 227 28.80 9.66 16.71
CA GLU A 227 29.74 10.75 16.51
C GLU A 227 28.96 12.06 16.41
N GLY A 228 29.34 13.05 17.22
CA GLY A 228 28.62 14.31 17.47
C GLY A 228 28.47 15.28 16.28
N ASN A 229 28.27 14.79 15.06
CA ASN A 229 27.90 15.54 13.88
C ASN A 229 26.89 14.75 13.01
N ASN A 230 25.60 14.95 13.29
CA ASN A 230 24.49 15.02 12.32
C ASN A 230 24.46 14.02 11.14
N LYS A 231 24.34 12.72 11.39
CA LYS A 231 23.80 11.77 10.38
C LYS A 231 22.93 10.69 11.02
N ASP A 232 21.73 11.08 11.46
CA ASP A 232 20.69 10.09 11.77
C ASP A 232 20.24 9.46 10.45
N LYS A 233 20.44 8.15 10.31
CA LYS A 233 19.93 7.39 9.17
C LYS A 233 18.57 6.82 9.50
N MET A 234 17.62 6.86 8.56
CA MET A 234 16.34 6.17 8.67
C MET A 234 16.35 4.96 7.75
N LYS A 235 16.15 3.77 8.33
CA LYS A 235 15.93 2.53 7.56
C LYS A 235 14.46 2.17 7.64
N LEU A 236 13.74 2.32 6.54
CA LEU A 236 12.29 2.13 6.46
C LEU A 236 11.96 0.99 5.49
N SER A 237 11.02 0.15 5.89
CA SER A 237 10.43 -0.90 5.06
C SER A 237 8.95 -0.59 4.87
N PHE A 238 8.53 -0.45 3.63
CA PHE A 238 7.16 -0.14 3.24
C PHE A 238 6.49 -1.37 2.67
N THR A 239 5.21 -1.52 2.99
CA THR A 239 4.36 -2.61 2.50
C THR A 239 3.02 -2.04 2.08
N GLN A 240 2.52 -2.56 0.96
CA GLN A 240 1.22 -2.26 0.40
C GLN A 240 0.43 -3.56 0.30
N SER A 241 -0.77 -3.57 0.86
CA SER A 241 -1.72 -4.66 0.64
C SER A 241 -2.33 -4.55 -0.76
N ALA A 242 -2.71 -5.70 -1.33
CA ALA A 242 -3.43 -5.72 -2.59
C ALA A 242 -4.68 -4.83 -2.50
N SER A 243 -4.92 -4.04 -3.53
CA SER A 243 -6.01 -3.05 -3.59
C SER A 243 -6.57 -2.98 -5.00
N ALA A 244 -7.70 -2.31 -5.17
CA ALA A 244 -8.23 -1.94 -6.48
C ALA A 244 -8.35 -0.42 -6.53
N PHE A 245 -8.10 0.17 -7.69
CA PHE A 245 -8.31 1.60 -7.89
C PHE A 245 -9.16 1.83 -9.14
N SER A 246 -9.96 2.89 -9.10
CA SER A 246 -10.84 3.26 -10.20
C SER A 246 -10.24 4.43 -10.98
N THR A 247 -10.28 4.32 -12.30
CA THR A 247 -9.99 5.41 -13.24
C THR A 247 -11.21 5.61 -14.15
N ASN A 248 -11.20 6.66 -14.96
CA ASN A 248 -12.23 6.88 -15.98
C ASN A 248 -12.32 5.71 -17.00
N ALA A 249 -11.28 4.88 -17.10
CA ALA A 249 -11.22 3.72 -18.00
C ALA A 249 -11.66 2.39 -17.34
N GLY A 250 -11.95 2.38 -16.03
CA GLY A 250 -12.40 1.18 -15.31
C GLY A 250 -11.71 0.96 -13.96
N ILE A 251 -11.97 -0.22 -13.36
CA ILE A 251 -11.38 -0.66 -12.10
C ILE A 251 -10.17 -1.56 -12.39
N PHE A 252 -9.02 -1.20 -11.83
CA PHE A 252 -7.77 -1.92 -12.01
C PHE A 252 -7.31 -2.52 -10.68
N LEU A 253 -6.93 -3.80 -10.72
CA LEU A 253 -6.32 -4.48 -9.58
C LEU A 253 -4.86 -4.04 -9.43
N ARG A 254 -4.47 -3.73 -8.19
CA ARG A 254 -3.10 -3.41 -7.81
C ARG A 254 -2.59 -4.52 -6.88
N PRO A 255 -1.56 -5.27 -7.27
CA PRO A 255 -1.01 -6.34 -6.44
C PRO A 255 -0.37 -5.76 -5.17
N SER A 256 -0.17 -6.61 -4.17
CA SER A 256 0.65 -6.25 -3.01
C SER A 256 2.09 -5.96 -3.43
N GLY A 257 2.70 -4.96 -2.79
CA GLY A 257 4.08 -4.57 -3.03
C GLY A 257 4.82 -4.34 -1.72
N ALA A 258 6.14 -4.46 -1.74
CA ALA A 258 6.99 -4.11 -0.63
C ALA A 258 8.30 -3.53 -1.14
N PHE A 259 8.85 -2.56 -0.43
CA PHE A 259 10.13 -1.96 -0.74
C PHE A 259 10.84 -1.46 0.50
N LYS A 260 12.14 -1.23 0.40
CA LYS A 260 12.98 -0.72 1.50
C LYS A 260 13.70 0.54 1.06
N VAL A 261 13.86 1.47 1.99
CA VAL A 261 14.53 2.75 1.79
C VAL A 261 15.48 2.99 2.95
N GLU A 262 16.70 3.41 2.64
CA GLU A 262 17.67 3.90 3.62
C GLU A 262 17.97 5.36 3.29
N LEU A 263 17.60 6.27 4.21
CA LEU A 263 17.67 7.72 4.05
C LEU A 263 18.70 8.27 5.04
N ASP A 264 19.52 9.22 4.61
CA ASP A 264 20.23 10.11 5.53
C ASP A 264 19.30 11.31 5.85
N LYS A 265 19.42 11.95 7.03
CA LYS A 265 18.49 12.94 7.66
C LYS A 265 17.80 13.99 6.75
N THR A 266 18.33 14.25 5.55
CA THR A 266 17.71 15.01 4.44
C THR A 266 18.27 14.50 3.09
N GLY A 267 18.09 13.22 2.79
CA GLY A 267 18.85 12.55 1.75
C GLY A 267 18.03 11.62 0.89
N ASP A 268 18.04 11.94 -0.39
CA ASP A 268 17.69 11.13 -1.54
C ASP A 268 18.08 9.65 -1.40
N ALA A 269 17.12 8.75 -1.61
CA ALA A 269 17.36 7.31 -1.66
C ALA A 269 16.85 6.68 -2.95
N TYR A 270 17.66 5.78 -3.52
CA TYR A 270 17.32 5.00 -4.71
C TYR A 270 16.64 3.69 -4.31
N MET A 271 15.47 3.40 -4.87
CA MET A 271 14.72 2.17 -4.61
C MET A 271 14.92 1.12 -5.70
N GLY A 272 15.33 -0.09 -5.29
CA GLY A 272 15.34 -1.29 -6.13
C GLY A 272 14.13 -2.19 -5.85
N ASP A 273 13.34 -2.42 -6.91
CA ASP A 273 12.21 -3.35 -7.06
C ASP A 273 10.78 -2.95 -6.66
N PHE A 274 9.85 -3.41 -7.52
CA PHE A 274 8.44 -3.04 -7.73
C PHE A 274 8.16 -1.58 -8.14
N PHE A 275 8.91 -0.62 -7.59
CA PHE A 275 8.82 0.84 -7.82
C PHE A 275 10.12 1.42 -8.41
N SER A 276 10.88 0.61 -9.15
CA SER A 276 12.35 0.61 -9.18
C SER A 276 13.12 1.81 -9.74
N PHE A 277 12.50 2.96 -10.00
CA PHE A 277 13.28 4.12 -10.42
C PHE A 277 12.65 5.35 -9.74
N GLY A 278 13.42 6.01 -8.90
CA GLY A 278 12.93 7.19 -8.22
C GLY A 278 13.79 7.54 -7.01
N GLU A 279 13.91 8.83 -6.80
CA GLU A 279 14.62 9.43 -5.69
C GLU A 279 13.59 9.75 -4.60
N VAL A 280 13.70 9.10 -3.45
CA VAL A 280 12.79 9.28 -2.32
C VAL A 280 13.33 10.38 -1.40
N ARG A 281 12.49 11.36 -1.08
CA ARG A 281 12.75 12.41 -0.08
C ARG A 281 11.72 12.32 1.03
N ILE A 282 12.20 12.35 2.27
CA ILE A 282 11.35 12.44 3.47
C ILE A 282 11.84 13.61 4.32
N GLU A 283 10.96 14.58 4.53
CA GLU A 283 11.26 15.79 5.30
C GLU A 283 10.31 15.86 6.49
N LEU A 284 10.84 16.12 7.69
CA LEU A 284 10.00 16.35 8.86
C LEU A 284 9.18 17.63 8.65
N TRP A 285 7.88 17.59 8.94
CA TRP A 285 7.13 18.84 9.06
C TRP A 285 7.50 19.50 10.37
N GLU A 286 8.19 20.63 10.29
CA GLU A 286 8.32 21.54 11.44
C GLU A 286 6.92 22.08 11.77
N MET A 287 6.38 21.66 12.92
CA MET A 287 5.16 22.23 13.52
C MET A 287 5.53 23.26 14.57
#